data_AF-C3YNW5-F1
#
_entry.id   AF-C3YNW5-F1
#
_cell.length_a   1.000
_cell.length_b   1.000
_cell.length_c   1.000
_cell.angle_alpha   90.00
_cell.angle_beta   90.00
_cell.angle_gamma   90.00
#
_symmetry.space_group_name_H-M   'P 1'
#
loop_
_entity.id
_entity.type
_entity.pdbx_description
1 polymer ?
#
loop_
_entity_poly.entity_id
_entity_poly.type
_entity_poly.pdbx_seq_one_letter_code
_entity_poly.pdbx_strand_id
1 'polypeptide(L)'
;MAWIVPVTLLSLQTARHLESMVCGMPDISVDILKKVVRYREIDDNHHLVQWFWQTLEQFSNDERILFMRFVSGRSRLPANIADISQRFQIMKVDRVRHSPINQSINQSINNFI
;
A
#
# COMPACT_ATOMS: atom_id res chain seq x y z
N MET A 1 -23.34 -13.17 23.19
CA MET A 1 -22.41 -12.24 23.86
C MET A 1 -21.47 -11.67 22.81
N ALA A 2 -21.27 -10.35 22.78
CA ALA A 2 -20.24 -9.71 21.96
C ALA A 2 -19.22 -9.09 22.92
N TRP A 3 -18.00 -9.65 22.97
CA TRP A 3 -16.99 -9.27 23.97
C TRP A 3 -16.10 -8.09 23.57
N ILE A 4 -16.08 -7.73 22.28
CA ILE A 4 -15.16 -6.70 21.75
C ILE A 4 -15.93 -5.46 21.25
N VAL A 5 -17.06 -5.66 20.56
CA VAL A 5 -17.89 -4.57 20.04
C VAL A 5 -19.34 -4.75 20.51
N PRO A 6 -19.92 -3.83 21.30
CA PRO A 6 -21.32 -3.89 21.72
C PRO A 6 -22.31 -3.91 20.55
N VAL A 7 -23.33 -4.77 20.62
CA VAL A 7 -24.35 -4.94 19.56
C VAL A 7 -25.16 -3.65 19.32
N THR A 8 -25.39 -2.87 20.37
CA THR A 8 -26.11 -1.58 20.27
C THR A 8 -25.38 -0.56 19.39
N LEU A 9 -24.06 -0.60 19.32
CA LEU A 9 -23.28 0.26 18.41
C LEU A 9 -23.39 -0.20 16.96
N LEU A 10 -23.52 -1.52 16.72
CA LEU A 10 -23.74 -2.06 15.38
C LEU A 10 -25.09 -1.64 14.82
N SER A 11 -26.14 -1.53 15.64
CA SER A 11 -27.46 -1.08 15.19
C SER A 11 -27.52 0.40 14.77
N LEU A 12 -26.51 1.20 15.13
CA LEU A 12 -26.41 2.59 14.69
C LEU A 12 -25.78 2.72 13.30
N GLN A 13 -25.23 1.64 12.74
CA GLN A 13 -24.51 1.64 11.48
C GLN A 13 -25.25 0.89 10.38
N THR A 14 -25.12 1.39 9.16
CA THR A 14 -25.59 0.64 7.99
C THR A 14 -24.61 -0.48 7.64
N ALA A 15 -25.10 -1.56 7.05
CA ALA A 15 -24.25 -2.68 6.63
C ALA A 15 -23.08 -2.24 5.73
N ARG A 16 -23.33 -1.29 4.82
CA ARG A 16 -22.30 -0.72 3.93
C ARG A 16 -21.23 0.07 4.68
N HIS A 17 -21.63 0.88 5.67
CA HIS A 17 -20.68 1.66 6.45
C HIS A 17 -19.82 0.76 7.34
N LEU A 18 -20.44 -0.27 7.94
CA LEU A 18 -19.72 -1.26 8.74
C LEU A 18 -18.71 -2.04 7.89
N GLU A 19 -19.10 -2.47 6.67
CA GLU A 19 -18.17 -3.12 5.74
C GLU A 19 -16.98 -2.22 5.41
N SER A 20 -17.23 -0.95 5.08
CA SER A 20 -16.16 0.00 4.78
C SER A 20 -15.23 0.21 5.97
N MET A 21 -15.76 0.28 7.20
CA MET A 21 -14.96 0.45 8.41
C MET A 21 -14.08 -0.77 8.71
N VAL A 22 -14.59 -1.98 8.49
CA VAL A 22 -13.88 -3.24 8.80
C VAL A 22 -12.95 -3.67 7.68
N CYS A 23 -13.45 -3.67 6.45
CA CYS A 23 -12.74 -4.18 5.27
C CYS A 23 -11.94 -3.08 4.55
N GLY A 24 -12.29 -1.80 4.74
CA GLY A 24 -11.73 -0.69 3.97
C GLY A 24 -12.41 -0.51 2.61
N MET A 25 -11.91 0.46 1.85
CA MET A 25 -12.44 0.81 0.52
C MET A 25 -11.93 -0.17 -0.55
N PRO A 26 -12.84 -0.77 -1.34
CA PRO A 26 -12.48 -1.71 -2.40
C PRO A 26 -11.90 -1.03 -3.64
N ASP A 27 -12.18 0.26 -3.83
CA ASP A 27 -11.65 1.05 -4.94
C ASP A 27 -10.31 1.69 -4.54
N ILE A 28 -9.31 1.52 -5.40
CA ILE A 28 -7.95 2.01 -5.17
C ILE A 28 -7.77 3.32 -5.94
N SER A 29 -8.02 4.44 -5.25
CA SER A 29 -7.79 5.78 -5.78
C SER A 29 -6.31 6.13 -5.81
N VAL A 30 -5.80 6.44 -7.00
CA VAL A 30 -4.42 6.89 -7.22
C VAL A 30 -4.15 8.22 -6.51
N ASP A 31 -5.14 9.11 -6.41
CA ASP A 31 -5.01 10.39 -5.71
C ASP A 31 -4.73 10.21 -4.21
N ILE A 32 -5.36 9.21 -3.58
CA ILE A 32 -5.11 8.89 -2.18
C ILE A 32 -3.68 8.35 -2.03
N LEU A 33 -3.24 7.48 -2.96
CA LEU A 33 -1.88 6.95 -2.97
C LEU A 33 -0.84 8.08 -3.08
N LYS A 34 -1.03 9.02 -4.01
CA LYS A 34 -0.16 10.20 -4.16
C LYS A 34 -0.09 11.05 -2.88
N LYS A 35 -1.17 11.16 -2.11
CA LYS A 35 -1.17 11.93 -0.85
C LYS A 35 -0.38 11.25 0.28
N VAL A 36 -0.28 9.92 0.25
CA VAL A 36 0.39 9.17 1.32
C VAL A 36 1.78 8.70 0.96
N VAL A 37 2.20 8.79 -0.31
CA VAL A 37 3.55 8.42 -0.75
C VAL A 37 4.62 9.20 0.01
N ARG A 38 5.76 8.55 0.24
CA ARG A 38 6.99 9.22 0.68
C ARG A 38 8.09 8.95 -0.34
N TYR A 39 8.68 10.02 -0.86
CA TYR A 39 9.83 9.93 -1.74
C TYR A 39 11.13 9.90 -0.91
N ARG A 40 12.05 8.99 -1.25
CA ARG A 40 13.40 8.94 -0.68
C ARG A 40 14.41 8.93 -1.83
N GLU A 41 15.38 9.85 -1.78
CA GLU A 41 16.46 9.91 -2.77
C GLU A 41 15.97 10.10 -4.22
N ILE A 42 14.73 10.58 -4.38
CA ILE A 42 14.10 10.92 -5.65
C ILE A 42 13.10 12.06 -5.42
N ASP A 43 12.96 12.94 -6.40
CA ASP A 43 12.00 14.04 -6.36
C ASP A 43 10.68 13.63 -7.01
N ASP A 44 9.56 14.22 -6.59
CA ASP A 44 8.24 14.01 -7.21
C ASP A 44 8.25 14.39 -8.70
N ASN A 45 8.96 15.48 -9.05
CA ASN A 45 9.06 15.96 -10.42
C ASN A 45 10.00 15.12 -11.30
N HIS A 46 10.63 14.08 -10.74
CA HIS A 46 11.50 13.21 -11.51
C HIS A 46 10.67 12.45 -12.56
N HIS A 47 11.18 12.39 -13.80
CA HIS A 47 10.45 11.80 -14.94
C HIS A 47 9.94 10.37 -14.66
N LEU A 48 10.78 9.54 -14.03
CA LEU A 48 10.38 8.18 -13.61
C LEU A 48 9.18 8.14 -12.66
N VAL A 49 9.08 9.11 -11.74
CA VAL A 49 7.94 9.20 -10.81
C VAL A 49 6.68 9.61 -11.57
N GLN A 50 6.79 10.56 -12.48
CA GLN A 50 5.68 10.97 -13.34
C GLN A 50 5.17 9.82 -14.21
N TRP A 51 6.07 9.06 -14.84
CA TRP A 51 5.70 7.87 -15.61
C TRP A 51 5.05 6.80 -14.75
N PHE A 52 5.60 6.53 -13.57
CA PHE A 52 5.01 5.58 -12.63
C PHE A 52 3.56 5.93 -12.30
N TRP A 53 3.28 7.21 -12.00
CA TRP A 53 1.92 7.67 -11.73
C TRP A 53 1.00 7.61 -12.94
N GLN A 54 1.49 8.03 -14.11
CA GLN A 54 0.73 7.93 -15.36
C GLN A 54 0.35 6.49 -15.71
N THR A 55 1.25 5.53 -15.47
CA THR A 55 0.95 4.11 -15.66
C THR A 55 -0.10 3.61 -14.67
N LEU A 56 0.02 3.97 -13.38
CA LEU A 56 -0.98 3.60 -12.37
C LEU A 56 -2.37 4.20 -12.63
N GLU A 57 -2.44 5.40 -13.21
CA GLU A 57 -3.70 6.01 -13.62
C GLU A 57 -4.37 5.24 -14.76
N GLN A 58 -3.60 4.63 -15.65
CA GLN A 58 -4.12 3.81 -16.76
C GLN A 58 -4.56 2.42 -16.31
N PHE A 59 -4.14 1.96 -15.12
CA PHE A 59 -4.54 0.66 -14.59
C PHE A 59 -6.02 0.61 -14.26
N SER A 60 -6.63 -0.55 -14.52
CA SER A 60 -7.93 -0.93 -13.98
C SER A 60 -7.88 -1.05 -12.45
N ASN A 61 -9.03 -1.03 -11.80
CA ASN A 61 -9.06 -1.20 -10.33
C ASN A 61 -8.48 -2.54 -9.90
N ASP A 62 -8.70 -3.63 -10.64
CA ASP A 62 -8.15 -4.95 -10.32
C ASP A 62 -6.62 -4.96 -10.37
N GLU A 63 -6.02 -4.30 -11.37
CA GLU A 63 -4.57 -4.13 -11.45
C GLU A 63 -4.03 -3.25 -10.32
N ARG A 64 -4.76 -2.19 -9.92
CA ARG A 64 -4.39 -1.37 -8.76
C ARG A 64 -4.50 -2.14 -7.45
N ILE A 65 -5.45 -3.07 -7.32
CA ILE A 65 -5.54 -4.00 -6.19
C ILE A 65 -4.32 -4.93 -6.16
N LEU A 66 -3.89 -5.46 -7.30
CA LEU A 66 -2.68 -6.27 -7.40
C LEU A 66 -1.43 -5.47 -7.01
N PHE A 67 -1.32 -4.22 -7.47
CA PHE A 67 -0.26 -3.31 -7.07
C PHE A 67 -0.28 -3.09 -5.54
N MET A 68 -1.44 -2.80 -4.95
CA MET A 68 -1.58 -2.61 -3.50
C MET A 68 -1.16 -3.87 -2.72
N ARG A 69 -1.53 -5.05 -3.19
CA ARG A 69 -1.09 -6.33 -2.61
C ARG A 69 0.42 -6.49 -2.69
N PHE A 70 1.02 -6.10 -3.81
CA PHE A 70 2.47 -6.17 -3.99
C PHE A 70 3.23 -5.23 -3.02
N VAL A 71 2.81 -3.97 -2.89
CA VAL A 71 3.54 -2.98 -2.07
C VAL A 71 3.23 -3.04 -0.58
N SER A 72 2.04 -3.49 -0.19
CA SER A 72 1.55 -3.40 1.19
C SER A 72 0.97 -4.71 1.75
N GLY A 73 0.83 -5.75 0.93
CA GLY A 73 0.13 -6.98 1.31
C GLY A 73 -1.39 -6.84 1.42
N ARG A 74 -1.96 -5.63 1.22
CA ARG A 74 -3.39 -5.35 1.39
C ARG A 74 -4.08 -5.22 0.04
N SER A 75 -5.35 -5.63 -0.03
CA SER A 75 -6.19 -5.50 -1.23
C SER A 75 -7.15 -4.32 -1.19
N ARG A 76 -7.21 -3.59 -0.08
CA ARG A 76 -8.16 -2.48 0.13
C ARG A 76 -7.44 -1.31 0.77
N LEU A 77 -7.88 -0.10 0.45
CA LEU A 77 -7.43 1.10 1.15
C LEU A 77 -8.08 1.15 2.54
N PRO A 78 -7.36 1.56 3.59
CA PRO A 78 -7.99 1.78 4.89
C PRO A 78 -9.06 2.86 4.79
N ALA A 79 -10.11 2.72 5.60
CA ALA A 79 -11.24 3.65 5.61
C ALA A 79 -10.83 5.09 5.95
N ASN A 80 -9.79 5.24 6.76
CA ASN A 80 -9.21 6.53 7.09
C ASN A 80 -7.78 6.63 6.55
N ILE A 81 -7.49 7.75 5.87
CA ILE A 81 -6.17 8.06 5.32
C ILE A 81 -5.13 8.21 6.44
N ALA A 82 -5.55 8.66 7.62
CA ALA A 82 -4.68 8.75 8.80
C ALA A 82 -4.18 7.37 9.29
N ASP A 83 -4.93 6.30 9.01
CA ASP A 83 -4.59 4.93 9.41
C ASP A 83 -3.58 4.27 8.46
N ILE A 84 -3.15 4.97 7.41
CA ILE A 84 -2.04 4.58 6.55
C ILE A 84 -0.73 4.89 7.31
N SER A 85 -0.47 4.13 8.37
CA SER A 85 0.73 4.30 9.20
C SER A 85 2.00 3.91 8.45
N GLN A 86 1.91 2.87 7.61
CA GLN A 86 2.97 2.44 6.71
C GLN A 86 2.75 3.07 5.34
N ARG A 87 3.21 4.31 5.19
CA ARG A 87 3.25 5.01 3.90
C ARG A 87 4.13 4.23 2.93
N PHE A 88 3.60 3.84 1.77
CA PHE A 88 4.43 3.22 0.74
C PHE A 88 5.46 4.25 0.23
N GLN A 89 6.65 3.76 -0.10
CA GLN A 89 7.81 4.59 -0.39
C GLN A 89 8.29 4.37 -1.81
N ILE A 90 8.60 5.45 -2.51
CA ILE A 90 9.29 5.40 -3.80
C ILE A 90 10.73 5.84 -3.54
N MET A 91 11.67 4.93 -3.80
CA MET A 91 13.09 5.18 -3.60
C MET A 91 13.89 4.80 -4.83
N LYS A 92 14.89 5.62 -5.14
CA LYS A 92 15.86 5.30 -6.18
C LYS A 92 16.90 4.35 -5.58
N VAL A 93 16.95 3.12 -6.08
CA VAL A 93 17.97 2.15 -5.67
C VAL A 93 19.15 2.25 -6.64
N ASP A 94 20.23 2.89 -6.21
CA ASP A 94 21.49 2.87 -6.95
C ASP A 94 22.13 1.49 -6.79
N ARG A 95 22.02 0.66 -7.82
CA ARG A 95 22.76 -0.61 -7.87
C ARG A 95 24.23 -0.29 -8.10
N VAL A 96 25.03 -0.29 -7.02
CA VAL A 96 26.49 -0.31 -7.13
C VAL A 96 26.87 -1.61 -7.85
N ARG A 97 27.26 -1.52 -9.12
CA ARG A 97 27.79 -2.65 -9.89
C ARG A 97 29.17 -3.01 -9.38
N HIS A 98 29.25 -3.76 -8.28
CA HIS A 98 30.45 -4.52 -7.95
C HIS A 98 30.09 -5.98 -7.64
N SER A 99 30.43 -6.86 -8.61
CA SER A 99 30.56 -8.31 -8.51
C SER A 99 31.46 -8.74 -7.32
N PRO A 100 31.61 -10.03 -6.93
CA PRO A 100 30.85 -11.25 -7.17
C PRO A 100 30.59 -11.98 -5.83
N ILE A 101 29.69 -11.50 -4.96
CA ILE A 101 29.42 -12.18 -3.66
C ILE A 101 27.92 -12.37 -3.51
N ASN A 102 27.39 -13.28 -4.33
CA ASN A 102 26.10 -13.96 -4.14
C ASN A 102 26.07 -14.83 -2.87
N GLN A 103 26.92 -14.59 -1.88
CA GLN A 103 27.19 -15.53 -0.79
C GLN A 103 26.62 -15.10 0.57
N SER A 104 26.27 -13.83 0.79
CA SER A 104 25.80 -13.36 2.12
C SER A 104 24.32 -12.97 2.18
N ILE A 105 23.68 -12.60 1.05
CA ILE A 105 22.29 -12.09 1.08
C ILE A 105 21.25 -13.23 1.11
N ASN A 106 21.55 -14.39 0.51
CA ASN A 106 20.67 -15.57 0.61
C ASN A 106 20.59 -16.15 2.04
N GLN A 107 21.51 -15.81 2.95
CA GLN A 107 21.42 -16.23 4.36
C GLN A 107 20.40 -15.43 5.18
N SER A 108 20.08 -14.19 4.81
CA SER A 108 19.16 -13.37 5.60
C SER A 108 17.68 -13.55 5.22
N ILE A 109 17.40 -14.08 4.03
CA ILE A 109 16.03 -14.34 3.54
C ILE A 109 15.46 -15.64 4.15
N ASN A 110 16.31 -16.61 4.51
CA ASN A 110 15.86 -17.86 5.15
C ASN A 110 15.59 -17.75 6.66
N ASN A 111 15.90 -16.63 7.31
CA ASN A 111 15.68 -16.43 8.76
C ASN A 111 14.38 -15.69 9.11
N PHE A 112 13.50 -15.47 8.14
CA PHE A 112 12.19 -14.84 8.33
C PHE A 112 11.01 -15.71 7.85
N ILE A 113 11.25 -17.02 7.66
CA ILE A 113 10.19 -18.04 7.63
C ILE A 113 10.21 -18.75 8.99
#